data_AF-A0A526XS86-F1
#
_entry.id   AF-A0A526XS86-F1
#
_cell.length_a   1.000
_cell.length_b   1.000
_cell.length_c   1.000
_cell.angle_alpha   90.00
_cell.angle_beta   90.00
_cell.angle_gamma   90.00
#
_symmetry.space_group_name_H-M   'P 1'
#
loop_
_entity.id
_entity.type
_entity.pdbx_description
1 polymer ?
#
loop_
_entity_poly.entity_id
_entity_poly.type
_entity_poly.pdbx_seq_one_letter_code
_entity_poly.pdbx_strand_id
1 'polypeptide(L)'
;RGVAMAQELLDHVGDDCLTAVVEDMLAYTRQRLRNQLTTMAPKEASYQAFLDDDGIGDEPVKIAVRVAISSGKLLFDFAGTGPQAAGAMNVPFNALQAT
;
A
#
# COMPACT_ATOMS: atom_id res chain seq x y z
N ARG A 1 -18.39 18.57 -5.25
CA ARG A 1 -19.17 17.39 -5.67
C ARG A 1 -19.18 16.29 -4.59
N GLY A 2 -18.04 15.74 -4.18
CA GLY A 2 -18.00 14.69 -3.14
C GLY A 2 -18.67 15.06 -1.80
N VAL A 3 -18.38 16.26 -1.26
CA VAL A 3 -18.99 16.72 0.00
C VAL A 3 -20.51 16.85 -0.10
N ALA A 4 -21.03 17.41 -1.20
CA ALA A 4 -22.48 17.57 -1.40
C ALA A 4 -23.19 16.21 -1.46
N MET A 5 -22.62 15.24 -2.17
CA MET A 5 -23.19 13.89 -2.25
C MET A 5 -23.14 13.14 -0.92
N ALA A 6 -22.06 13.33 -0.14
CA ALA A 6 -21.96 12.75 1.20
C ALA A 6 -23.01 13.37 2.14
N GLN A 7 -23.25 14.68 2.04
CA GLN A 7 -24.29 15.37 2.81
C GLN A 7 -25.69 14.89 2.44
N GLU A 8 -26.00 14.76 1.14
CA GLU A 8 -27.29 14.21 0.68
C GLU A 8 -27.50 12.78 1.22
N LEU A 9 -26.46 11.94 1.22
CA LEU A 9 -26.53 10.61 1.81
C LEU A 9 -26.79 10.67 3.32
N LEU A 10 -26.07 11.53 4.04
CA LEU A 10 -26.23 11.72 5.48
C LEU A 10 -27.66 12.13 5.84
N ASP A 11 -28.24 13.06 5.07
CA ASP A 11 -29.62 13.53 5.26
C ASP A 11 -30.66 12.42 4.99
N HIS A 12 -30.33 11.43 4.15
CA HIS A 12 -31.22 10.31 3.80
C HIS A 12 -31.13 9.13 4.76
N VAL A 13 -29.93 8.74 5.20
CA VAL A 13 -29.74 7.51 6.01
C VAL A 13 -29.38 7.78 7.47
N GLY A 14 -28.97 9.00 7.82
CA GLY A 14 -28.50 9.37 9.15
C GLY A 14 -27.05 8.96 9.44
N ASP A 15 -26.44 9.61 10.43
CA ASP A 15 -25.01 9.50 10.74
C ASP A 15 -24.58 8.09 11.17
N ASP A 16 -25.33 7.49 12.10
CA ASP A 16 -25.04 6.15 12.62
C ASP A 16 -25.05 5.10 11.49
N CYS A 17 -26.04 5.18 10.60
CA CYS A 17 -26.17 4.28 9.46
C CYS A 17 -25.03 4.50 8.46
N LEU A 18 -24.74 5.76 8.10
CA LEU A 18 -23.67 6.08 7.15
C LEU A 18 -22.32 5.59 7.67
N THR A 19 -22.02 5.83 8.95
CA THR A 19 -20.79 5.38 9.59
C THR A 19 -20.69 3.86 9.61
N ALA A 20 -21.77 3.15 9.97
CA ALA A 20 -21.80 1.70 9.96
C ALA A 20 -21.55 1.12 8.56
N VAL A 21 -22.16 1.70 7.52
CA VAL A 21 -21.96 1.26 6.13
C VAL A 21 -20.52 1.48 5.67
N VAL A 22 -19.90 2.60 6.03
CA VAL A 22 -18.48 2.87 5.69
C VAL A 22 -17.58 1.83 6.36
N GLU A 23 -17.79 1.55 7.65
CA GLU A 23 -17.02 0.53 8.36
C GLU A 23 -17.23 -0.87 7.77
N ASP A 24 -18.46 -1.23 7.42
CA ASP A 24 -18.79 -2.50 6.78
C ASP A 24 -18.11 -2.63 5.42
N MET A 25 -18.06 -1.57 4.61
CA MET A 25 -17.35 -1.58 3.33
C MET A 25 -15.84 -1.82 3.52
N LEU A 26 -15.24 -1.15 4.52
CA LEU A 26 -13.82 -1.33 4.84
C LEU A 26 -13.55 -2.75 5.37
N ALA A 27 -14.39 -3.25 6.28
CA ALA A 27 -14.29 -4.59 6.83
C ALA A 27 -14.45 -5.67 5.74
N TYR A 28 -15.44 -5.52 4.87
CA TYR A 28 -15.68 -6.40 3.73
C TYR A 28 -14.46 -6.45 2.79
N THR A 29 -13.90 -5.29 2.46
CA THR A 29 -12.72 -5.21 1.58
C THR A 29 -11.51 -5.89 2.20
N ARG A 30 -11.25 -5.66 3.50
CA ARG A 30 -10.17 -6.34 4.25
C ARG A 30 -10.37 -7.86 4.28
N GLN A 31 -11.58 -8.32 4.57
CA GLN A 31 -11.90 -9.75 4.65
C GLN A 31 -11.76 -10.43 3.30
N ARG A 32 -12.20 -9.77 2.22
CA ARG A 32 -12.07 -10.28 0.85
C ARG A 32 -10.60 -10.49 0.47
N LEU A 33 -9.74 -9.52 0.75
CA LEU A 33 -8.30 -9.65 0.50
C LEU A 33 -7.69 -10.79 1.31
N ARG A 34 -8.00 -10.87 2.61
CA ARG A 34 -7.50 -11.95 3.48
C ARG A 34 -7.94 -13.33 3.02
N ASN A 35 -9.21 -13.47 2.61
CA ASN A 35 -9.73 -14.73 2.07
C ASN A 35 -8.95 -15.14 0.82
N GLN A 36 -8.71 -14.19 -0.10
CA GLN A 36 -7.93 -14.47 -1.30
C GLN A 36 -6.51 -14.94 -0.95
N LEU A 37 -5.81 -14.22 -0.06
CA LEU A 37 -4.45 -14.59 0.36
C LEU A 37 -4.39 -15.96 1.08
N THR A 38 -5.47 -16.36 1.77
CA THR A 38 -5.55 -17.66 2.46
C THR A 38 -5.64 -18.83 1.48
N THR A 39 -6.10 -18.62 0.25
CA THR A 39 -6.14 -19.67 -0.79
C THR A 39 -4.77 -19.90 -1.45
N MET A 40 -3.81 -19.00 -1.23
CA MET A 40 -2.47 -19.10 -1.81
C MET A 40 -1.56 -19.94 -0.90
N ALA A 41 -0.80 -20.85 -1.50
CA ALA A 41 0.25 -21.58 -0.78
C ALA A 41 1.34 -20.61 -0.28
N PRO A 42 1.91 -20.84 0.92
CA PRO A 42 3.02 -20.04 1.41
C PRO A 42 4.18 -20.02 0.41
N LYS A 43 4.67 -18.83 0.08
CA LYS A 43 5.78 -18.65 -0.87
C LYS A 43 6.50 -17.33 -0.63
N GLU A 44 7.76 -17.29 -1.01
CA GLU A 44 8.59 -16.09 -0.97
C GLU A 44 9.26 -15.85 -2.32
N ALA A 45 9.44 -14.59 -2.68
CA ALA A 45 10.20 -14.17 -3.84
C ALA A 45 10.98 -12.90 -3.50
N SER A 46 12.05 -12.65 -4.23
CA SER A 46 12.80 -11.39 -4.10
C SER A 46 13.03 -10.79 -5.47
N TYR A 47 13.13 -9.46 -5.50
CA TYR A 47 13.48 -8.70 -6.69
C TYR A 47 14.32 -7.50 -6.30
N GLN A 48 15.19 -7.08 -7.21
CA GLN A 48 15.93 -5.84 -7.08
C GLN A 48 16.00 -5.12 -8.42
N ALA A 49 15.99 -3.80 -8.35
CA ALA A 49 16.23 -2.89 -9.45
C ALA A 49 17.17 -1.78 -9.00
N PHE A 50 17.67 -1.00 -9.95
CA PHE A 50 18.49 0.17 -9.69
C PHE A 50 17.78 1.37 -10.26
N LEU A 51 17.72 2.44 -9.47
CA LEU A 51 17.32 3.74 -9.93
C LEU A 51 18.52 4.40 -10.62
N ASP A 52 18.30 4.91 -11.82
CA ASP A 52 19.30 5.66 -12.57
C ASP A 52 19.63 7.01 -11.88
N ASP A 53 20.66 7.68 -12.40
CA ASP A 53 21.18 8.97 -11.93
C ASP A 53 20.05 10.01 -11.71
N ASP A 54 20.06 10.63 -10.53
CA ASP A 54 19.13 11.66 -10.09
C ASP A 54 19.60 13.09 -10.46
N GLY A 55 20.66 13.19 -11.26
CA GLY A 55 21.36 14.40 -11.68
C GLY A 55 22.38 14.91 -10.67
N ILE A 56 22.55 14.24 -9.52
CA ILE A 56 23.45 14.63 -8.43
C ILE A 56 24.17 13.36 -7.90
N GLY A 57 25.25 12.98 -8.59
CA GLY A 57 26.11 11.86 -8.20
C GLY A 57 25.88 10.63 -9.09
N ASP A 58 26.95 9.89 -9.36
CA ASP A 58 26.95 8.88 -10.43
C ASP A 58 26.62 7.45 -9.96
N GLU A 59 26.27 7.24 -8.69
CA GLU A 59 26.04 5.91 -8.12
C GLU A 59 24.55 5.51 -8.17
N PRO A 60 24.17 4.45 -8.91
CA PRO A 60 22.79 3.99 -8.97
C PRO A 60 22.26 3.55 -7.59
N VAL A 61 21.04 3.97 -7.26
CA VAL A 61 20.41 3.60 -5.99
C VAL A 61 19.70 2.26 -6.13
N LYS A 62 20.18 1.25 -5.42
CA LYS A 62 19.53 -0.07 -5.37
C LYS A 62 18.20 -0.02 -4.64
N ILE A 63 17.14 -0.56 -5.24
CA ILE A 63 15.86 -0.84 -4.60
C ILE A 63 15.68 -2.36 -4.54
N ALA A 64 15.52 -2.92 -3.34
CA ALA A 64 15.33 -4.35 -3.15
C ALA A 64 14.08 -4.63 -2.33
N VAL A 65 13.34 -5.67 -2.72
CA VAL A 65 12.17 -6.13 -1.99
C VAL A 65 12.14 -7.65 -1.92
N ARG A 66 11.88 -8.17 -0.72
CA ARG A 66 11.45 -9.54 -0.49
C ARG A 66 9.95 -9.53 -0.22
N VAL A 67 9.21 -10.35 -0.95
CA VAL A 67 7.76 -10.49 -0.81
C VAL A 67 7.45 -11.90 -0.32
N ALA A 68 6.70 -12.00 0.77
CA ALA A 68 6.30 -13.28 1.37
C ALA A 68 4.78 -13.35 1.54
N ILE A 69 4.19 -14.49 1.18
CA ILE A 69 2.78 -14.80 1.42
C ILE A 69 2.71 -15.89 2.48
N SER A 70 2.01 -15.64 3.58
CA SER A 70 1.74 -16.65 4.60
C SER A 70 0.57 -16.24 5.49
N SER A 71 -0.19 -17.21 5.99
CA SER A 71 -1.24 -16.99 7.00
C SER A 71 -2.25 -15.88 6.66
N GLY A 72 -2.63 -15.76 5.37
CA GLY A 72 -3.57 -14.73 4.89
C GLY A 72 -2.99 -13.31 4.88
N LYS A 73 -1.66 -13.18 4.92
CA LYS A 73 -0.93 -11.91 4.87
C LYS A 73 0.07 -11.91 3.71
N LEU A 74 0.34 -10.70 3.22
CA LEU A 74 1.38 -10.39 2.25
C LEU A 74 2.36 -9.44 2.95
N LEU A 75 3.63 -9.82 3.03
CA LEU A 75 4.70 -9.03 3.62
C LEU A 75 5.58 -8.49 2.50
N PHE A 76 5.83 -7.19 2.51
CA PHE A 76 6.85 -6.53 1.69
C PHE A 76 7.97 -6.05 2.60
N ASP A 77 9.17 -6.58 2.40
CA ASP A 77 10.36 -6.27 3.18
C ASP A 77 11.40 -5.62 2.27
N PHE A 78 11.64 -4.32 2.47
CA PHE A 78 12.57 -3.52 1.68
C PHE A 78 14.00 -3.50 2.25
N ALA A 79 14.31 -4.36 3.23
CA ALA A 79 15.66 -4.50 3.75
C ALA A 79 16.66 -4.81 2.60
N GLY A 80 17.78 -4.09 2.60
CA GLY A 80 18.79 -4.17 1.54
C GLY A 80 18.57 -3.21 0.37
N THR A 81 17.55 -2.35 0.42
CA THR A 81 17.48 -1.10 -0.36
C THR A 81 18.63 -0.18 0.07
N GLY A 82 19.21 0.51 -0.90
CA GLY A 82 20.32 1.45 -0.72
C GLY A 82 19.93 2.70 0.09
N PRO A 83 20.87 3.61 0.31
CA PRO A 83 20.59 4.87 1.00
C PRO A 83 19.63 5.75 0.17
N GLN A 84 19.13 6.81 0.79
CA GLN A 84 18.39 7.85 0.08
C GLN A 84 19.26 8.44 -1.04
N ALA A 85 18.63 8.68 -2.19
CA ALA A 85 19.23 9.36 -3.33
C ALA A 85 19.65 10.78 -2.91
N ALA A 86 20.68 11.36 -3.52
CA ALA A 86 21.14 12.70 -3.18
C ALA A 86 20.20 13.79 -3.75
N GLY A 87 19.58 13.49 -4.88
CA GLY A 87 18.60 14.30 -5.58
C GLY A 87 17.14 14.01 -5.20
N ALA A 88 16.23 14.50 -6.03
CA ALA A 88 14.79 14.60 -5.71
C ALA A 88 13.99 13.32 -6.02
N MET A 89 14.61 12.14 -5.92
CA MET A 89 14.00 10.86 -6.26
C MET A 89 13.52 10.03 -5.06
N ASN A 90 13.65 10.57 -3.85
CA ASN A 90 13.26 9.88 -2.62
C ASN A 90 11.75 9.87 -2.40
N VAL A 91 11.23 8.78 -1.82
CA VAL A 91 9.82 8.60 -1.49
C VAL A 91 9.64 8.44 0.02
N PRO A 92 8.78 9.25 0.68
CA PRO A 92 8.50 9.08 2.10
C PRO A 92 7.68 7.81 2.36
N PHE A 93 7.76 7.28 3.58
CA PHE A 93 7.14 5.99 3.94
C PHE A 93 5.63 5.91 3.66
N ASN A 94 4.89 6.99 3.90
CA ASN A 94 3.45 7.03 3.63
C ASN A 94 3.13 6.95 2.12
N ALA A 95 3.95 7.57 1.27
CA ALA A 95 3.79 7.50 -0.18
C ALA A 95 4.15 6.10 -0.70
N LEU A 96 5.15 5.45 -0.10
CA LEU A 96 5.47 4.03 -0.38
C LEU A 96 4.29 3.12 -0.03
N GLN A 97 3.63 3.33 1.12
CA GLN A 97 2.48 2.51 1.55
C GLN A 97 1.21 2.75 0.73
N ALA A 98 1.10 3.88 0.04
CA ALA A 98 -0.08 4.26 -0.74
C ALA A 98 -0.06 3.74 -2.19
N THR A 99 1.07 3.22 -2.66
CA THR A 99 1.27 2.72 -4.04
C THR A 99 1.03 1.21 -4.09
#